data_AF-A0A3D2TU94-F1
#
_entry.id   AF-A0A3D2TU94-F1
#
_cell.length_a   1.000
_cell.length_b   1.000
_cell.length_c   1.000
_cell.angle_alpha   90.00
_cell.angle_beta   90.00
_cell.angle_gamma   90.00
#
_symmetry.space_group_name_H-M   'P 1'
#
loop_
_entity.id
_entity.type
_entity.pdbx_description
1 polymer ?
#
loop_
_entity_poly.entity_id
_entity_poly.type
_entity_poly.pdbx_seq_one_letter_code
_entity_poly.pdbx_strand_id
1 'polypeptide(L)'
;MELCGFLAGDGTFTFCECWQHVASAQKLVQETYGEYLTGIRAENFLMEKGYVVYYANSVQHRFCIGFGAKSRMMLLTAEQKDFIVANLSNALTVEQRKSMEALLRQDEECQEKSVLSRMEAKYLQ
;
A
#
# COMPACT_ATOMS: atom_id res chain seq x y z
N MET A 1 9.17 -5.79 -14.89
CA MET A 1 8.35 -6.65 -13.99
C MET A 1 7.07 -5.89 -13.72
N GLU A 2 5.91 -6.52 -13.83
CA GLU A 2 4.65 -5.84 -13.53
C GLU A 2 4.52 -5.62 -12.01
N LEU A 3 4.40 -4.38 -11.56
CA LEU A 3 4.14 -4.08 -10.14
C LEU A 3 2.66 -4.28 -9.85
N CYS A 4 2.24 -5.54 -9.77
CA CYS A 4 0.90 -5.94 -9.33
C CYS A 4 1.04 -6.97 -8.21
N GLY A 5 0.41 -6.70 -7.06
CA GLY A 5 0.63 -7.50 -5.85
C GLY A 5 0.50 -6.72 -4.54
N PHE A 6 1.07 -7.28 -3.49
CA PHE A 6 0.90 -6.84 -2.11
C PHE A 6 2.26 -6.62 -1.47
N LEU A 7 2.51 -5.41 -0.97
CA LEU A 7 3.74 -5.05 -0.26
C LEU A 7 3.48 -5.02 1.24
N ALA A 8 4.10 -5.95 1.96
CA ALA A 8 4.04 -6.04 3.42
C ALA A 8 4.84 -4.93 4.10
N GLY A 9 4.62 -4.75 5.41
CA GLY A 9 5.34 -3.77 6.22
C GLY A 9 6.84 -4.03 6.34
N ASP A 10 7.30 -5.26 6.14
CA ASP A 10 8.72 -5.63 6.16
C ASP A 10 9.41 -5.49 4.79
N GLY A 11 8.72 -4.94 3.78
CA GLY A 11 9.23 -4.78 2.42
C GLY A 11 9.07 -6.03 1.54
N THR A 12 8.52 -7.13 2.06
CA THR A 12 8.25 -8.32 1.25
C THR A 12 7.14 -8.03 0.24
N PHE A 13 7.46 -8.19 -1.05
CA PHE A 13 6.48 -8.02 -2.13
C PHE A 13 5.98 -9.38 -2.63
N THR A 14 4.67 -9.60 -2.51
CA THR A 14 3.98 -10.76 -3.07
C THR A 14 3.39 -10.39 -4.42
N PHE A 15 4.03 -10.83 -5.50
CA PHE A 15 3.56 -10.61 -6.86
C PHE A 15 2.29 -11.43 -7.16
N CYS A 16 1.39 -10.87 -7.98
CA CYS A 16 0.29 -11.60 -8.57
C CYS A 16 -0.04 -11.10 -9.98
N GLU A 17 -0.61 -11.98 -10.80
CA GLU A 17 -1.20 -11.59 -12.08
C GLU A 17 -2.46 -10.74 -11.86
N CYS A 18 -2.70 -9.76 -12.73
CA CYS A 18 -3.82 -8.83 -12.57
C CYS A 18 -5.20 -9.51 -12.49
N TRP A 19 -5.43 -10.57 -13.28
CA TRP A 19 -6.68 -11.35 -13.22
C TRP A 19 -6.78 -12.26 -11.99
N GLN A 20 -5.68 -12.45 -11.25
CA GLN A 20 -5.62 -13.23 -10.01
C GLN A 20 -5.54 -12.36 -8.76
N HIS A 21 -5.58 -11.02 -8.87
CA HIS A 21 -5.33 -10.12 -7.75
C HIS A 21 -6.21 -10.44 -6.53
N VAL A 22 -7.52 -10.57 -6.75
CA VAL A 22 -8.48 -10.92 -5.70
C VAL A 22 -8.18 -12.30 -5.09
N ALA A 23 -7.99 -13.32 -5.92
CA ALA A 23 -7.70 -14.68 -5.45
C ALA A 23 -6.39 -14.74 -4.66
N SER A 24 -5.40 -13.95 -5.08
CA SER A 24 -4.09 -13.83 -4.43
C SER A 24 -4.21 -13.15 -3.07
N ALA A 25 -5.03 -12.11 -2.95
CA ALA A 25 -5.34 -11.48 -1.66
C ALA A 25 -5.94 -12.50 -0.68
N GLN A 26 -6.93 -13.29 -1.13
CA GLN A 26 -7.57 -14.32 -0.29
C GLN A 26 -6.56 -15.36 0.19
N LYS A 27 -5.73 -15.87 -0.73
CA LYS A 27 -4.69 -16.85 -0.41
C LYS A 27 -3.70 -16.28 0.60
N LEU A 28 -3.21 -15.07 0.36
CA LEU A 28 -2.27 -14.39 1.25
C LEU A 28 -2.84 -14.19 2.66
N VAL A 29 -4.12 -13.78 2.76
CA VAL A 29 -4.80 -13.63 4.05
C VAL A 29 -4.90 -14.97 4.78
N GLN A 30 -5.27 -16.03 4.07
CA GLN A 30 -5.41 -17.36 4.66
C GLN A 30 -4.06 -17.91 5.14
N GLU A 31 -3.01 -17.79 4.33
CA GLU A 31 -1.67 -18.30 4.65
C GLU A 31 -1.00 -17.50 5.78
N THR A 32 -1.20 -16.19 5.82
CA THR A 32 -0.52 -15.30 6.78
C THR A 32 -1.28 -15.18 8.10
N TYR A 33 -2.62 -15.17 8.05
CA TYR A 33 -3.47 -14.86 9.21
C TYR A 33 -4.44 -15.99 9.59
N GLY A 34 -4.54 -17.07 8.80
CA GLY A 34 -5.48 -18.16 9.06
C GLY A 34 -6.94 -17.79 8.84
N GLU A 35 -7.24 -16.62 8.24
CA GLU A 35 -8.59 -16.14 8.00
C GLU A 35 -9.06 -16.46 6.58
N TYR A 36 -10.34 -16.86 6.44
CA TYR A 36 -10.95 -17.07 5.14
C TYR A 36 -11.86 -15.89 4.79
N LEU A 37 -11.32 -14.94 4.01
CA LEU A 37 -12.05 -13.79 3.48
C LEU A 37 -12.18 -13.91 1.97
N THR A 38 -13.26 -13.34 1.41
CA THR A 38 -13.52 -13.42 -0.03
C THR A 38 -13.65 -12.07 -0.70
N GLY A 39 -13.22 -12.02 -1.97
CA GLY A 39 -13.33 -10.81 -2.77
C GLY A 39 -12.56 -9.63 -2.21
N ILE A 40 -13.15 -8.45 -2.37
CA ILE A 40 -12.65 -7.17 -1.86
C ILE A 40 -12.45 -7.15 -0.33
N ARG A 41 -13.07 -8.07 0.42
CA ARG A 41 -12.88 -8.15 1.88
C ARG A 41 -11.47 -8.57 2.26
N ALA A 42 -10.86 -9.46 1.48
CA ALA A 42 -9.48 -9.89 1.72
C ALA A 42 -8.49 -8.74 1.45
N GLU A 43 -8.69 -7.99 0.37
CA GLU A 43 -7.85 -6.82 0.05
C GLU A 43 -7.97 -5.72 1.11
N ASN A 44 -9.21 -5.40 1.52
CA ASN A 44 -9.43 -4.44 2.60
C ASN A 44 -8.75 -4.87 3.89
N PHE A 45 -8.84 -6.15 4.23
CA PHE A 45 -8.17 -6.69 5.41
C PHE A 45 -6.66 -6.53 5.32
N LEU A 46 -6.03 -6.83 4.18
CA LEU A 46 -4.58 -6.60 4.00
C LEU A 46 -4.23 -5.12 4.18
N MET A 47 -5.02 -4.19 3.62
CA MET A 47 -4.81 -2.75 3.84
C MET A 47 -4.98 -2.36 5.32
N GLU A 48 -5.91 -2.97 6.05
CA GLU A 48 -6.06 -2.79 7.50
C GLU A 48 -4.88 -3.36 8.30
N LYS A 49 -4.17 -4.34 7.75
CA LYS A 49 -2.91 -4.87 8.31
C LYS A 49 -1.68 -4.07 7.88
N GLY A 50 -1.86 -2.97 7.14
CA GLY A 50 -0.76 -2.10 6.71
C GLY A 50 -0.05 -2.56 5.44
N TYR A 51 -0.68 -3.41 4.63
CA TYR A 51 -0.17 -3.69 3.28
C TYR A 51 -0.45 -2.53 2.34
N VAL A 52 0.53 -2.24 1.48
CA VAL A 52 0.35 -1.41 0.31
C VAL A 52 -0.05 -2.32 -0.86
N VAL A 53 -1.21 -2.05 -1.46
CA VAL A 53 -1.80 -2.89 -2.51
C VAL A 53 -1.58 -2.24 -3.87
N TYR A 54 -0.97 -2.98 -4.80
CA TYR A 54 -0.70 -2.57 -6.18
C TYR A 54 -1.64 -3.31 -7.12
N TYR A 55 -2.69 -2.62 -7.59
CA TYR A 55 -3.71 -3.24 -8.42
C TYR A 55 -3.64 -2.75 -9.87
N ALA A 56 -4.09 -3.61 -10.78
CA ALA A 56 -4.39 -3.28 -12.16
C ALA A 56 -5.91 -3.33 -12.36
N ASN A 57 -6.53 -2.23 -12.78
CA ASN A 57 -7.97 -2.22 -13.09
C ASN A 57 -8.20 -2.31 -14.62
N SER A 58 -9.07 -3.19 -15.11
CA SER A 58 -9.38 -3.30 -16.56
C SER A 58 -10.80 -2.79 -16.84
N VAL A 59 -10.96 -1.73 -17.66
CA VAL A 59 -10.97 -1.85 -19.13
C VAL A 59 -9.88 -1.01 -19.83
N GLN A 60 -9.07 -0.24 -19.09
CA GLN A 60 -8.05 0.70 -19.63
C GLN A 60 -6.74 0.75 -18.79
N HIS A 61 -6.32 -0.38 -18.22
CA HIS A 61 -5.06 -0.59 -17.45
C HIS A 61 -4.59 0.62 -16.64
N ARG A 62 -5.45 1.16 -15.78
CA ARG A 62 -5.02 2.15 -14.80
C ARG A 62 -4.53 1.39 -13.58
N PHE A 63 -3.26 1.58 -13.27
CA PHE A 63 -2.64 1.04 -12.07
C PHE A 63 -2.68 2.10 -10.99
N CYS A 64 -3.13 1.72 -9.80
CA CYS A 64 -3.09 2.60 -8.64
C CYS A 64 -2.79 1.82 -7.38
N ILE A 65 -2.57 2.56 -6.31
CA ILE A 65 -2.09 2.03 -5.04
C ILE A 65 -3.13 2.30 -3.96
N GLY A 66 -3.36 1.30 -3.11
CA GLY A 66 -4.29 1.36 -1.98
C GLY A 66 -3.54 1.11 -0.68
N PHE A 67 -3.80 1.93 0.33
CA PHE A 67 -3.20 1.80 1.65
C PHE A 67 -4.14 2.36 2.72
N GLY A 68 -4.37 1.59 3.79
CA GLY A 68 -5.27 1.94 4.88
C GLY A 68 -6.75 1.97 4.46
N ALA A 69 -7.51 0.93 4.78
CA ALA A 69 -8.95 0.96 4.57
C ALA A 69 -9.57 2.02 5.50
N LYS A 70 -10.17 3.06 4.92
CA LYS A 70 -11.04 4.07 5.57
C LYS A 70 -10.60 4.50 6.98
N SER A 71 -9.95 5.68 7.04
CA SER A 71 -9.93 6.57 8.22
C SER A 71 -8.78 6.42 9.21
N ARG A 72 -7.78 5.56 8.99
CA ARG A 72 -6.52 5.63 9.75
C ARG A 72 -5.39 6.07 8.82
N MET A 73 -4.84 7.26 9.09
CA MET A 73 -3.52 7.64 8.55
C MET A 73 -2.52 6.62 9.07
N MET A 74 -2.22 5.61 8.27
CA MET A 74 -1.07 4.74 8.50
C MET A 74 0.13 5.42 7.85
N LEU A 75 1.30 5.28 8.48
CA LEU A 75 2.57 5.68 7.89
C LEU A 75 3.21 4.47 7.23
N LEU A 76 3.94 4.69 6.15
CA LEU A 76 4.77 3.67 5.53
C LEU A 76 5.93 3.32 6.45
N THR A 77 6.29 2.04 6.47
CA THR A 77 7.54 1.61 7.09
C THR A 77 8.75 2.06 6.26
N ALA A 78 9.96 1.96 6.82
CA ALA A 78 11.18 2.29 6.09
C ALA A 78 11.36 1.35 4.89
N GLU A 79 11.11 0.05 5.11
CA GLU A 79 11.25 -1.01 4.12
C GLU A 79 10.25 -0.83 2.96
N GLN A 80 9.02 -0.41 3.26
CA GLN A 80 8.04 -0.07 2.23
C GLN A 80 8.49 1.14 1.40
N LYS A 81 9.01 2.19 2.03
CA LYS A 81 9.52 3.37 1.33
C LYS A 81 10.69 3.03 0.42
N ASP A 82 11.66 2.27 0.93
CA ASP A 82 12.82 1.82 0.17
C ASP A 82 12.39 0.98 -1.04
N PHE A 83 11.43 0.06 -0.86
CA PHE A 83 10.87 -0.70 -1.96
C PHE A 83 10.21 0.21 -3.01
N ILE A 84 9.36 1.15 -2.59
CA ILE A 84 8.65 2.05 -3.51
C ILE A 84 9.66 2.88 -4.31
N VAL A 85 10.63 3.51 -3.64
CA VAL A 85 11.67 4.35 -4.27
C VAL A 85 12.50 3.56 -5.26
N ALA A 86 12.98 2.37 -4.86
CA ALA A 86 13.79 1.51 -5.72
C ALA A 86 13.04 1.02 -6.97
N ASN A 87 11.70 1.03 -6.93
CA ASN A 87 10.85 0.53 -8.00
C ASN A 87 10.09 1.62 -8.78
N LEU A 88 10.34 2.90 -8.54
CA LEU A 88 9.70 4.00 -9.30
C LEU A 88 9.94 3.89 -10.81
N SER A 89 11.14 3.46 -11.22
CA SER A 89 11.48 3.23 -12.63
C SER A 89 10.81 2.00 -13.24
N ASN A 90 10.28 1.11 -12.40
CA ASN A 90 9.63 -0.13 -12.79
C ASN A 90 8.10 0.02 -12.89
N ALA A 91 7.58 1.22 -12.64
CA ALA A 91 6.18 1.55 -12.85
C ALA A 91 5.76 1.29 -14.31
N LEU A 92 4.63 0.61 -14.47
CA LEU A 92 4.13 0.18 -15.78
C LEU A 92 3.53 1.32 -16.59
N THR A 93 2.97 2.32 -15.90
CA THR A 93 2.41 3.50 -16.53
C THR A 93 2.81 4.76 -15.77
N VAL A 94 2.66 5.90 -16.44
CA VAL A 94 2.88 7.22 -15.83
C VAL A 94 1.93 7.43 -14.64
N GLU A 95 0.71 6.92 -14.73
CA GLU A 95 -0.29 6.97 -13.66
C GLU A 95 0.15 6.14 -12.46
N GLN A 96 0.68 4.93 -12.67
CA GLN A 96 1.20 4.11 -11.58
C GLN A 96 2.32 4.83 -10.84
N ARG A 97 3.26 5.38 -11.60
CA ARG A 97 4.37 6.16 -11.06
C ARG A 97 3.88 7.36 -10.25
N LYS A 98 2.92 8.12 -10.79
CA LYS A 98 2.31 9.25 -10.08
C LYS A 98 1.62 8.82 -8.79
N SER A 99 0.96 7.65 -8.77
CA SER A 99 0.37 7.10 -7.54
C SER A 99 1.44 6.70 -6.51
N MET A 100 2.57 6.13 -6.95
CA MET A 100 3.71 5.83 -6.06
C MET A 100 4.29 7.11 -5.44
N GLU A 101 4.55 8.12 -6.27
CA GLU A 101 5.07 9.43 -5.84
C GLU A 101 4.07 10.15 -4.90
N ALA A 102 2.78 10.08 -5.19
CA ALA A 102 1.74 10.66 -4.34
C ALA A 102 1.66 9.98 -2.97
N LEU A 103 1.82 8.65 -2.92
CA LEU A 103 1.82 7.91 -1.67
C LEU A 103 3.01 8.29 -0.78
N LEU A 104 4.22 8.41 -1.36
CA LEU A 104 5.41 8.87 -0.64
C LEU A 104 5.22 10.30 -0.09
N ARG A 105 4.71 11.22 -0.92
CA ARG A 105 4.44 12.59 -0.48
C ARG A 105 3.40 12.64 0.64
N GLN A 106 2.34 11.84 0.55
CA GLN A 106 1.32 11.77 1.59
C GLN A 106 1.90 11.27 2.91
N ASP A 107 2.81 10.28 2.87
CA ASP A 107 3.52 9.79 4.05
C ASP A 107 4.38 10.89 4.70
N GLU A 108 5.16 11.63 3.90
CA GLU A 108 5.95 12.78 4.36
C GLU A 108 5.08 13.86 5.01
N GLU A 109 4.00 14.29 4.35
CA GLU A 109 3.07 15.28 4.89
C GLU A 109 2.40 14.81 6.21
N CYS A 110 2.10 13.52 6.33
CA CYS A 110 1.55 12.95 7.56
C CYS A 110 2.59 12.90 8.69
N GLN A 111 3.85 12.58 8.38
CA GLN A 111 4.95 12.62 9.35
C GLN A 111 5.18 14.04 9.86
N GLU A 112 5.23 15.04 8.99
CA GLU A 112 5.40 16.45 9.37
C GLU A 112 4.28 16.93 10.28
N LYS A 113 3.01 16.66 9.93
CA LYS A 113 1.86 17.01 10.79
C LYS A 113 1.89 16.27 12.13
N SER A 114 2.34 15.01 12.15
CA SER A 114 2.49 14.25 13.39
C SER A 114 3.58 14.83 14.30
N VAL A 115 4.70 15.28 13.72
CA VAL A 115 5.78 15.93 14.47
C VAL A 115 5.33 17.27 15.02
N LEU A 116 4.70 18.11 14.19
CA LEU A 116 4.21 19.43 14.60
C LEU A 116 3.18 19.32 15.73
N SER A 117 2.19 18.43 15.60
CA SER A 117 1.19 18.21 16.66
C SER A 117 1.80 17.71 17.98
N ARG A 118 2.84 16.87 17.93
CA ARG A 118 3.58 16.43 19.13
C ARG A 118 4.40 17.56 19.76
N MET A 119 4.97 18.45 18.95
CA MET A 119 5.69 19.63 19.44
C MET A 119 4.73 20.60 20.11
N GLU A 120 3.62 20.95 19.47
CA GLU A 120 2.58 21.82 20.02
C GLU A 120 2.04 21.30 21.37
N ALA A 121 1.78 20.00 21.47
CA ALA A 121 1.34 19.37 22.71
C ALA A 121 2.38 19.46 23.85
N LYS A 122 3.68 19.49 23.52
CA LYS A 122 4.77 19.63 24.50
C LYS A 122 4.98 21.06 24.99
N TYR A 123 4.66 22.07 24.17
CA TYR A 123 4.83 23.48 24.52
C TYR A 123 3.60 24.11 25.19
N LEU A 124 2.46 23.40 25.20
CA LEU A 124 1.22 23.80 25.88
C LEU A 124 1.02 23.10 27.24
N GLN A 125 2.01 22.34 27.72
CA GLN A 125 2.08 21.78 29.07
C GLN A 125 3.11 22.54 29.91
#